data_AF-A0ABC8WC87-F1
#
_entry.id   AF-A0ABC8WC87-F1
#
_cell.length_a   1.000
_cell.length_b   1.000
_cell.length_c   1.000
_cell.angle_alpha   90.00
_cell.angle_beta   90.00
_cell.angle_gamma   90.00
#
_symmetry.space_group_name_H-M   'P 1'
#
loop_
_entity.id
_entity.type
_entity.pdbx_description
1 polymer ?
#
loop_
_entity_poly.entity_id
_entity_poly.type
_entity_poly.pdbx_seq_one_letter_code
_entity_poly.pdbx_strand_id
1 'polypeptide(L)'
;MAGNSVVEATKEMEVLHIGQIQETQGSVNKVADSNGGASAFRCVPQEDDDEAQADGTSQDGVSGAPNLQRRKRKGINPKRRALSSRQILHRSLLMSFSLQEISQGEIQQYKDDNLWRTTNEEKRELERLQKPIYNSVRRAAEVHRQELYEEHCEAWNVNDRLMRNLGNMVRKLIKENGLQAGIAFPTGCSLNWVAAHWTPNSGDKTVLQYDDVMKLDFGRHIDAGIDVRLCDVGAAIQEVMESYEVEINGKVFQVKSVRNLNGHSIEPYQIHAGKSVPIVKGRGVVNEDLECSHYMKNFDVGHVPLRLAKAMQLLGTINNYFRTLAFCRRYLDRLGETRYLLALKNLCEAGIVQPYPPLCDVKGSYVSQFEHTILLRPTCKEVISRGDDY
;
A
#
# COMPACT_ATOMS: atom_id res chain seq x y z
N MET A 1 23.71 13.16 43.52
CA MET A 1 23.00 14.41 43.17
C MET A 1 22.82 14.41 41.68
N ALA A 2 21.65 13.97 41.23
CA ALA A 2 21.24 13.93 39.84
C ALA A 2 20.09 14.93 39.69
N GLY A 3 20.17 15.80 38.68
CA GLY A 3 19.13 16.77 38.36
C GLY A 3 19.69 17.96 37.61
N ASN A 4 19.09 18.26 36.45
CA ASN A 4 19.29 19.44 35.59
C ASN A 4 20.37 19.38 34.50
N SER A 5 20.22 18.50 33.50
CA SER A 5 20.85 18.77 32.17
C SER A 5 20.03 18.38 30.93
N VAL A 6 18.70 18.18 31.06
CA VAL A 6 17.84 17.78 29.92
C VAL A 6 16.84 18.88 29.52
N VAL A 7 16.84 20.04 30.18
CA VAL A 7 15.88 21.13 29.92
C VAL A 7 16.48 22.32 29.16
N GLU A 8 17.81 22.39 28.98
CA GLU A 8 18.46 23.49 28.25
C GLU A 8 18.73 23.20 26.76
N ALA A 9 18.79 21.93 26.34
CA ALA A 9 19.05 21.58 24.94
C ALA A 9 17.83 21.74 24.00
N THR A 10 16.62 21.94 24.52
CA THR A 10 15.39 22.06 23.72
C THR A 10 14.98 23.51 23.42
N LYS A 11 15.67 24.52 23.97
CA LYS A 11 15.37 25.94 23.69
C LYS A 11 16.21 26.58 22.58
N GLU A 12 17.33 25.98 22.17
CA GLU A 12 18.19 26.55 21.12
C GLU A 12 17.82 26.13 19.68
N MET A 13 16.91 25.16 19.48
CA MET A 13 16.45 24.78 18.14
C MET A 13 15.21 25.54 17.63
N GLU A 14 14.51 26.31 18.46
CA GLU A 14 13.33 27.09 18.03
C GLU A 14 13.66 28.52 17.52
N VAL A 15 14.91 28.97 17.62
CA VAL A 15 15.29 30.36 17.27
C VAL A 15 15.84 30.50 15.84
N LEU A 16 16.03 29.42 15.09
CA LEU A 16 16.64 29.44 13.75
C LEU A 16 15.65 29.40 12.55
N HIS A 17 14.39 29.81 12.72
CA HIS A 17 13.41 29.77 11.61
C HIS A 17 12.65 31.06 11.29
N ILE A 18 13.16 32.24 11.72
CA ILE A 18 12.61 33.52 11.26
C ILE A 18 13.76 34.43 10.82
N GLY A 19 14.27 34.17 9.61
CA GLY A 19 15.19 35.04 8.88
C GLY A 19 14.53 35.57 7.62
N GLN A 20 14.35 36.88 7.57
CA GLN A 20 13.67 37.66 6.54
C GLN A 20 14.28 37.44 5.14
N ILE A 21 13.43 37.17 4.14
CA ILE A 21 13.79 37.37 2.72
C ILE A 21 13.35 38.79 2.36
N GLN A 22 14.32 39.70 2.23
CA GLN A 22 14.14 41.00 1.61
C GLN A 22 14.07 40.83 0.08
N GLU A 23 12.95 41.25 -0.50
CA GLU A 23 12.80 41.42 -1.95
C GLU A 23 13.74 42.53 -2.46
N THR A 24 14.62 42.18 -3.38
CA THR A 24 15.34 43.15 -4.20
C THR A 24 14.56 43.35 -5.50
N GLN A 25 14.05 44.58 -5.70
CA GLN A 25 13.43 45.01 -6.94
C GLN A 25 14.52 45.13 -8.03
N GLY A 26 14.37 44.34 -9.10
CA GLY A 26 15.13 44.46 -10.34
C GLY A 26 14.18 44.38 -11.52
N SER A 27 13.99 45.50 -12.20
CA SER A 27 13.10 45.69 -13.34
C SER A 27 13.64 45.02 -14.61
N VAL A 28 12.88 44.11 -15.24
CA VAL A 28 12.95 43.89 -16.71
C VAL A 28 11.58 43.52 -17.29
N ASN A 29 11.07 44.46 -18.08
CA ASN A 29 10.10 44.44 -19.19
C ASN A 29 9.09 43.28 -19.38
N LYS A 30 7.82 43.71 -19.39
CA LYS A 30 6.66 43.03 -19.96
C LYS A 30 6.86 42.66 -21.44
N VAL A 31 6.55 41.41 -21.79
CA VAL A 31 5.93 41.06 -23.06
C VAL A 31 4.67 40.28 -22.74
N ALA A 32 3.53 40.78 -23.21
CA ALA A 32 2.24 40.15 -23.08
C ALA A 32 2.14 38.97 -24.04
N ASP A 33 1.59 37.85 -23.59
CA ASP A 33 0.68 37.07 -24.43
C ASP A 33 -0.24 36.17 -23.59
N SER A 34 -1.36 35.87 -24.21
CA SER A 34 -2.69 35.64 -23.64
C SER A 34 -3.04 34.20 -23.27
N ASN A 35 -4.01 34.10 -22.34
CA ASN A 35 -5.06 33.08 -22.17
C ASN A 35 -4.72 31.62 -21.84
N GLY A 36 -5.28 31.17 -20.70
CA GLY A 36 -5.53 29.76 -20.39
C GLY A 36 -5.80 29.52 -18.90
N GLY A 37 -7.02 29.84 -18.44
CA GLY A 37 -7.40 29.71 -17.03
C GLY A 37 -7.39 28.28 -16.50
N ALA A 38 -6.59 28.02 -15.46
CA ALA A 38 -6.64 26.81 -14.67
C ALA A 38 -7.53 27.06 -13.43
N SER A 39 -8.70 26.42 -13.37
CA SER A 39 -9.50 26.38 -12.15
C SER A 39 -8.95 25.29 -11.22
N ALA A 40 -8.41 25.72 -10.08
CA ALA A 40 -8.01 24.84 -9.00
C ALA A 40 -9.26 24.26 -8.32
N PHE A 41 -9.58 22.98 -8.57
CA PHE A 41 -10.58 22.26 -7.81
C PHE A 41 -10.01 21.86 -6.45
N ARG A 42 -10.45 22.56 -5.39
CA ARG A 42 -10.30 22.12 -4.00
C ARG A 42 -11.23 20.95 -3.75
N CYS A 43 -10.69 19.78 -3.42
CA CYS A 43 -11.48 18.69 -2.83
C CYS A 43 -11.96 19.11 -1.44
N VAL A 44 -13.28 19.22 -1.29
CA VAL A 44 -13.95 19.24 0.01
C VAL A 44 -14.39 17.80 0.30
N PRO A 45 -14.13 17.23 1.49
CA PRO A 45 -14.65 15.92 1.84
C PRO A 45 -16.17 15.98 1.95
N GLN A 46 -16.90 15.14 1.20
CA GLN A 46 -18.31 14.87 1.48
C GLN A 46 -18.38 13.86 2.63
N GLU A 47 -19.09 14.24 3.69
CA GLU A 47 -19.56 13.31 4.72
C GLU A 47 -20.80 12.62 4.15
N ASP A 48 -20.70 11.33 3.85
CA ASP A 48 -21.86 10.51 3.46
C ASP A 48 -22.65 10.15 4.72
N ASP A 49 -23.81 10.78 4.90
CA ASP A 49 -24.83 10.38 5.87
C ASP A 49 -25.68 9.25 5.26
N ASP A 50 -25.44 8.01 5.68
CA ASP A 50 -26.27 6.85 5.36
C ASP A 50 -27.59 6.89 6.17
N GLU A 51 -28.68 7.39 5.56
CA GLU A 51 -30.04 7.07 6.02
C GLU A 51 -30.61 5.90 5.22
N ALA A 52 -30.87 4.80 5.93
CA ALA A 52 -31.58 3.64 5.41
C ALA A 52 -33.06 4.00 5.14
N GLN A 53 -33.50 3.93 3.88
CA GLN A 53 -34.92 3.95 3.54
C GLN A 53 -35.46 2.53 3.45
N ALA A 54 -36.43 2.23 4.32
CA ALA A 54 -37.31 1.09 4.23
C ALA A 54 -38.46 1.39 3.25
N ASP A 55 -38.73 0.42 2.38
CA ASP A 55 -39.80 0.43 1.38
C ASP A 55 -41.20 0.31 2.02
N GLY A 56 -42.18 1.00 1.45
CA GLY A 56 -43.56 1.07 1.94
C GLY A 56 -44.48 1.75 0.92
N THR A 57 -45.30 0.93 0.27
CA THR A 57 -46.17 1.22 -0.87
C THR A 57 -47.38 2.14 -0.60
N SER A 58 -47.76 2.88 -1.66
CA SER A 58 -49.12 3.19 -2.19
C SER A 58 -49.85 4.54 -1.90
N GLN A 59 -50.22 5.14 -3.04
CA GLN A 59 -51.47 5.85 -3.44
C GLN A 59 -51.73 7.36 -3.17
N ASP A 60 -51.92 8.06 -4.30
CA ASP A 60 -52.91 9.08 -4.70
C ASP A 60 -53.05 10.46 -4.01
N GLY A 61 -52.91 11.51 -4.83
CA GLY A 61 -54.01 12.48 -5.03
C GLY A 61 -53.94 13.90 -4.41
N VAL A 62 -53.54 14.88 -5.25
CA VAL A 62 -54.16 16.21 -5.48
C VAL A 62 -54.19 17.30 -4.36
N SER A 63 -53.42 18.37 -4.64
CA SER A 63 -53.59 19.84 -4.43
C SER A 63 -54.17 20.47 -3.14
N GLY A 64 -53.43 21.45 -2.60
CA GLY A 64 -53.95 22.56 -1.80
C GLY A 64 -52.87 23.34 -1.03
N ALA A 65 -52.60 24.59 -1.42
CA ALA A 65 -51.82 25.57 -0.63
C ALA A 65 -52.79 26.49 0.16
N PRO A 66 -52.36 27.42 1.06
CA PRO A 66 -51.09 27.59 1.80
C PRO A 66 -51.31 27.83 3.32
N ASN A 67 -50.26 27.80 4.15
CA ASN A 67 -50.15 28.78 5.26
C ASN A 67 -48.73 28.91 5.82
N LEU A 68 -48.18 30.12 5.76
CA LEU A 68 -46.91 30.50 6.39
C LEU A 68 -47.14 30.73 7.90
N GLN A 69 -46.57 29.87 8.73
CA GLN A 69 -46.27 30.21 10.13
C GLN A 69 -44.77 30.04 10.38
N ARG A 70 -44.09 31.17 10.64
CA ARG A 70 -42.69 31.23 11.06
C ARG A 70 -42.53 30.53 12.42
N ARG A 71 -42.13 29.25 12.41
CA ARG A 71 -41.63 28.57 13.62
C ARG A 71 -40.19 29.00 13.88
N LYS A 72 -39.96 29.53 15.08
CA LYS A 72 -38.64 29.92 15.60
C LYS A 72 -37.65 28.75 15.49
N ARG A 73 -36.52 28.96 14.79
CA ARG A 73 -35.39 28.01 14.78
C ARG A 73 -34.81 27.91 16.19
N LYS A 74 -35.03 26.78 16.87
CA LYS A 74 -34.26 26.42 18.07
C LYS A 74 -32.82 26.10 17.62
N GLY A 75 -31.85 26.81 18.19
CA GLY A 75 -30.43 26.54 17.94
C GLY A 75 -30.10 25.10 18.36
N ILE A 76 -29.60 24.31 17.41
CA ILE A 76 -29.03 23.00 17.70
C ILE A 76 -27.60 23.26 18.15
N ASN A 77 -27.34 23.10 19.45
CA ASN A 77 -25.97 22.94 19.93
C ASN A 77 -25.43 21.62 19.34
N PRO A 78 -24.28 21.60 18.65
CA PRO A 78 -23.69 20.35 18.19
C PRO A 78 -23.29 19.55 19.43
N LYS A 79 -24.04 18.47 19.72
CA LYS A 79 -23.63 17.48 20.72
C LYS A 79 -22.31 16.90 20.22
N ARG A 80 -21.21 17.12 20.96
CA ARG A 80 -19.96 16.37 20.75
C ARG A 80 -20.30 14.89 20.90
N ARG A 81 -20.36 14.17 19.77
CA ARG A 81 -20.61 12.73 19.74
C ARG A 81 -19.42 12.06 20.41
N ALA A 82 -19.67 11.30 21.48
CA ALA A 82 -18.62 10.54 22.15
C ALA A 82 -17.99 9.56 21.15
N LEU A 83 -16.67 9.54 21.10
CA LEU A 83 -15.94 8.61 20.23
C LEU A 83 -16.24 7.19 20.72
N SER A 84 -16.56 6.28 19.80
CA SER A 84 -16.71 4.86 20.14
C SER A 84 -15.37 4.30 20.66
N SER A 85 -15.40 3.22 21.45
CA SER A 85 -14.17 2.56 21.94
C SER A 85 -13.17 2.27 20.81
N ARG A 86 -13.68 1.94 19.63
CA ARG A 86 -12.91 1.74 18.39
C ARG A 86 -12.26 3.02 17.86
N GLN A 87 -12.98 4.14 17.90
CA GLN A 87 -12.45 5.45 17.53
C GLN A 87 -11.41 5.97 18.54
N ILE A 88 -11.55 5.61 19.82
CA ILE A 88 -10.58 5.92 20.88
C ILE A 88 -9.30 5.11 20.67
N LEU A 89 -9.40 3.81 20.39
CA LEU A 89 -8.25 2.94 20.08
C LEU A 89 -7.49 3.43 18.85
N HIS A 90 -8.20 3.74 17.76
CA HIS A 90 -7.61 4.29 16.54
C HIS A 90 -6.92 5.64 16.76
N ARG A 91 -7.49 6.49 17.64
CA ARG A 91 -6.86 7.77 18.02
C ARG A 91 -5.62 7.57 18.90
N SER A 92 -5.65 6.56 19.77
CA SER A 92 -4.51 6.16 20.60
C SER A 92 -3.33 5.68 19.72
N LEU A 93 -3.61 4.83 18.73
CA LEU A 93 -2.63 4.34 17.75
C LEU A 93 -1.98 5.46 16.93
N LEU A 94 -2.77 6.48 16.56
CA LEU A 94 -2.25 7.64 15.82
C LEU A 94 -1.41 8.58 16.71
N MET A 95 -1.69 8.64 18.01
CA MET A 95 -0.90 9.41 18.98
C MET A 95 0.41 8.70 19.37
N SER A 96 0.43 7.37 19.43
CA SER A 96 1.68 6.61 19.65
C SER A 96 2.65 6.76 18.46
N PHE A 97 2.12 6.89 17.24
CA PHE A 97 2.93 7.10 16.03
C PHE A 97 3.74 8.40 16.01
N SER A 98 3.32 9.45 16.73
CA SER A 98 4.08 10.71 16.78
C SER A 98 5.23 10.69 17.79
N LEU A 99 5.27 9.69 18.68
CA LEU A 99 6.18 9.62 19.82
C LEU A 99 7.11 8.40 19.80
N GLN A 100 6.83 7.38 18.99
CA GLN A 100 7.72 6.22 18.85
C GLN A 100 8.98 6.60 18.08
N GLU A 101 10.14 6.41 18.72
CA GLU A 101 11.37 6.17 17.98
C GLU A 101 11.12 5.04 17.00
N ILE A 102 11.48 5.26 15.74
CA ILE A 102 11.28 4.29 14.67
C ILE A 102 12.06 3.01 15.03
N SER A 103 11.33 1.96 15.40
CA SER A 103 11.88 0.69 15.85
C SER A 103 12.63 0.02 14.69
N GLN A 104 13.78 -0.58 15.01
CA GLN A 104 14.49 -1.44 14.06
C GLN A 104 13.69 -2.74 13.91
N GLY A 105 13.75 -3.34 12.73
CA GLY A 105 13.33 -4.74 12.57
C GLY A 105 14.31 -5.71 13.23
N GLU A 106 14.10 -7.00 13.00
CA GLU A 106 14.99 -8.04 13.53
C GLU A 106 16.38 -7.93 12.87
N ILE A 107 17.41 -7.65 13.68
CA ILE A 107 18.79 -7.55 13.21
C ILE A 107 19.45 -8.93 13.25
N GLN A 108 19.91 -9.37 12.08
CA GLN A 108 20.74 -10.55 11.93
C GLN A 108 22.14 -10.17 11.48
N GLN A 109 23.15 -10.77 12.10
CA GLN A 109 24.52 -10.64 11.63
C GLN A 109 24.73 -11.41 10.33
N TYR A 110 25.67 -10.94 9.52
CA TYR A 110 26.20 -11.76 8.42
C TYR A 110 26.91 -12.99 9.00
N LYS A 111 26.95 -14.08 8.23
CA LYS A 111 27.61 -15.34 8.61
C LYS A 111 28.97 -15.48 7.91
N ASP A 112 29.80 -16.36 8.46
CA ASP A 112 31.04 -16.85 7.84
C ASP A 112 31.98 -15.70 7.40
N ASP A 113 32.46 -15.76 6.16
CA ASP A 113 33.40 -14.81 5.55
C ASP A 113 32.87 -13.37 5.43
N ASN A 114 31.63 -13.09 5.85
CA ASN A 114 31.05 -11.75 5.86
C ASN A 114 31.01 -11.09 7.25
N LEU A 115 31.46 -11.78 8.32
CA LEU A 115 31.49 -11.22 9.68
C LEU A 115 32.35 -9.96 9.82
N TRP A 116 33.37 -9.78 8.96
CA TRP A 116 34.23 -8.59 8.95
C TRP A 116 33.46 -7.28 8.69
N ARG A 117 32.30 -7.36 8.03
CA ARG A 117 31.47 -6.20 7.68
C ARG A 117 30.98 -5.45 8.91
N THR A 118 30.77 -6.15 10.02
CA THR A 118 30.24 -5.57 11.27
C THR A 118 31.24 -4.60 11.90
N THR A 119 32.54 -4.88 11.83
CA THR A 119 33.58 -4.07 12.47
C THR A 119 34.29 -3.11 11.50
N ASN A 120 34.18 -3.34 10.20
CA ASN A 120 34.81 -2.50 9.18
C ASN A 120 34.34 -1.03 9.26
N GLU A 121 35.29 -0.10 9.29
CA GLU A 121 35.01 1.33 9.44
C GLU A 121 34.28 1.93 8.23
N GLU A 122 34.68 1.57 7.01
CA GLU A 122 34.04 2.02 5.78
C GLU A 122 32.57 1.57 5.73
N LYS A 123 32.28 0.31 6.09
CA LYS A 123 30.90 -0.21 6.15
C LYS A 123 30.08 0.51 7.21
N ARG A 124 30.66 0.79 8.38
CA ARG A 124 29.99 1.57 9.44
C ARG A 124 29.73 3.02 9.03
N GLU A 125 30.56 3.62 8.18
CA GLU A 125 30.31 4.95 7.65
C GLU A 125 29.22 4.95 6.57
N LEU A 126 29.26 3.99 5.64
CA LEU A 126 28.18 3.79 4.66
C LEU A 126 26.82 3.58 5.35
N GLU A 127 26.81 2.83 6.46
CA GLU A 127 25.65 2.62 7.31
C GLU A 127 25.07 3.95 7.85
N ARG A 128 25.93 4.88 8.29
CA ARG A 128 25.51 6.20 8.78
C ARG A 128 24.90 7.04 7.67
N LEU A 129 25.52 7.04 6.48
CA LEU A 129 25.04 7.79 5.33
C LEU A 129 23.65 7.33 4.87
N GLN A 130 23.36 6.03 4.98
CA GLN A 130 22.06 5.46 4.58
C GLN A 130 20.98 5.53 5.67
N LYS A 131 21.30 5.99 6.89
CA LYS A 131 20.36 6.08 8.02
C LYS A 131 19.02 6.76 7.70
N PRO A 132 18.96 7.86 6.91
CA PRO A 132 17.68 8.46 6.52
C PRO A 132 16.78 7.51 5.73
N ILE A 133 17.36 6.71 4.83
CA ILE A 133 16.64 5.73 4.01
C ILE A 133 16.07 4.64 4.92
N TYR A 134 16.88 4.07 5.82
CA TYR A 134 16.43 3.04 6.75
C TYR A 134 15.28 3.51 7.63
N ASN A 135 15.37 4.72 8.17
CA ASN A 135 14.31 5.28 8.98
C ASN A 135 13.00 5.43 8.19
N SER A 136 13.10 5.82 6.91
CA SER A 136 11.94 5.90 6.04
C SER A 136 11.28 4.53 5.81
N VAL A 137 12.08 3.48 5.56
CA VAL A 137 11.57 2.11 5.38
C VAL A 137 11.00 1.56 6.68
N ARG A 138 11.64 1.82 7.81
CA ARG A 138 11.18 1.32 9.12
C ARG A 138 9.87 1.96 9.52
N ARG A 139 9.65 3.24 9.18
CA ARG A 139 8.33 3.88 9.33
C ARG A 139 7.28 3.16 8.50
N ALA A 140 7.61 2.79 7.28
CA ALA A 140 6.73 1.99 6.44
C ALA A 140 6.54 0.56 7.00
N ALA A 141 7.51 -0.06 7.66
CA ALA A 141 7.33 -1.36 8.30
C ALA A 141 6.52 -1.31 9.61
N GLU A 142 6.68 -0.25 10.41
CA GLU A 142 5.94 -0.10 11.66
C GLU A 142 4.44 0.03 11.41
N VAL A 143 4.06 0.82 10.40
CA VAL A 143 2.67 0.92 9.97
C VAL A 143 2.15 -0.45 9.50
N HIS A 144 3.02 -1.42 9.13
CA HIS A 144 2.61 -2.72 8.55
C HIS A 144 2.35 -3.70 9.68
N ARG A 145 3.23 -3.69 10.70
CA ARG A 145 3.04 -4.42 11.96
C ARG A 145 1.80 -3.98 12.73
N GLN A 146 1.48 -2.69 12.73
CA GLN A 146 0.37 -2.15 13.51
C GLN A 146 -1.02 -2.50 12.93
N GLU A 147 -1.09 -3.06 11.72
CA GLU A 147 -2.33 -3.57 11.16
C GLU A 147 -2.64 -4.92 11.83
N LEU A 148 -3.30 -4.86 13.00
CA LEU A 148 -3.77 -6.02 13.75
C LEU A 148 -4.78 -6.82 12.91
N TYR A 149 -4.28 -7.82 12.19
CA TYR A 149 -5.06 -8.70 11.31
C TYR A 149 -6.13 -9.48 12.08
N GLU A 150 -5.77 -10.02 13.25
CA GLU A 150 -6.64 -10.92 14.01
C GLU A 150 -7.91 -10.23 14.53
N GLU A 151 -7.80 -8.99 15.02
CA GLU A 151 -8.95 -8.26 15.58
C GLU A 151 -9.93 -7.73 14.52
N HIS A 152 -9.53 -7.76 13.24
CA HIS A 152 -10.27 -7.17 12.13
C HIS A 152 -10.85 -8.20 11.14
N CYS A 153 -10.37 -9.45 11.09
CA CYS A 153 -10.84 -10.41 10.08
C CYS A 153 -12.20 -11.06 10.43
N GLU A 154 -12.52 -11.29 11.71
CA GLU A 154 -13.75 -12.02 12.10
C GLU A 154 -15.07 -11.32 11.74
N ALA A 155 -15.05 -10.00 11.55
CA ALA A 155 -16.25 -9.19 11.31
C ALA A 155 -16.45 -8.75 9.84
N TRP A 156 -15.59 -9.18 8.91
CA TRP A 156 -15.49 -8.54 7.60
C TRP A 156 -15.62 -9.55 6.46
N ASN A 157 -16.76 -9.47 5.74
CA ASN A 157 -16.88 -10.05 4.41
C ASN A 157 -15.72 -9.52 3.54
N VAL A 158 -14.92 -10.39 2.92
CA VAL A 158 -13.89 -10.02 1.92
C VAL A 158 -14.56 -9.55 0.64
N ASN A 159 -15.09 -8.34 0.71
CA ASN A 159 -15.69 -7.63 -0.40
C ASN A 159 -14.94 -6.31 -0.61
N ASP A 160 -15.39 -5.57 -1.63
CA ASP A 160 -14.88 -4.21 -1.92
C ASP A 160 -14.85 -3.30 -0.68
N ARG A 161 -15.81 -3.43 0.26
CA ARG A 161 -15.83 -2.64 1.50
C ARG A 161 -14.65 -2.97 2.43
N LEU A 162 -14.28 -4.25 2.60
CA LEU A 162 -13.09 -4.61 3.38
C LEU A 162 -11.84 -3.96 2.78
N MET A 163 -11.64 -4.12 1.48
CA MET A 163 -10.47 -3.59 0.81
C MET A 163 -10.41 -2.07 0.80
N ARG A 164 -11.57 -1.38 0.75
CA ARG A 164 -11.64 0.08 0.92
C ARG A 164 -11.25 0.52 2.32
N ASN A 165 -11.82 -0.13 3.35
CA ASN A 165 -11.55 0.21 4.74
C ASN A 165 -10.10 -0.06 5.13
N LEU A 166 -9.53 -1.22 4.73
CA LEU A 166 -8.11 -1.53 4.91
C LEU A 166 -7.25 -0.47 4.21
N GLY A 167 -7.54 -0.19 2.94
CA GLY A 167 -6.85 0.88 2.21
C GLY A 167 -6.99 2.27 2.83
N ASN A 168 -8.10 2.60 3.50
CA ASN A 168 -8.29 3.87 4.19
C ASN A 168 -7.48 3.93 5.49
N MET A 169 -7.42 2.81 6.23
CA MET A 169 -6.60 2.68 7.42
C MET A 169 -5.12 2.85 7.07
N VAL A 170 -4.63 2.10 6.08
CA VAL A 170 -3.23 2.18 5.60
C VAL A 170 -2.86 3.62 5.25
N ARG A 171 -3.70 4.29 4.43
CA ARG A 171 -3.49 5.69 4.02
C ARG A 171 -3.39 6.65 5.20
N LYS A 172 -4.21 6.43 6.22
CA LYS A 172 -4.22 7.27 7.41
C LYS A 172 -2.97 7.06 8.26
N LEU A 173 -2.59 5.81 8.51
CA LEU A 173 -1.43 5.46 9.31
C LEU A 173 -0.12 5.92 8.63
N ILE A 174 0.01 5.70 7.31
CA ILE A 174 1.20 6.14 6.57
C ILE A 174 1.26 7.66 6.36
N LYS A 175 0.13 8.36 6.58
CA LYS A 175 -0.08 9.78 6.26
C LYS A 175 0.13 10.04 4.75
N GLU A 176 -0.75 9.45 3.93
CA GLU A 176 -0.72 9.53 2.46
C GLU A 176 -0.45 10.97 1.98
N ASN A 177 0.57 11.14 1.14
CA ASN A 177 0.98 12.43 0.58
C ASN A 177 1.52 12.23 -0.85
N GLY A 178 0.59 12.05 -1.79
CA GLY A 178 0.92 11.78 -3.18
C GLY A 178 1.90 10.61 -3.31
N LEU A 179 3.00 10.85 -4.03
CA LEU A 179 4.05 9.84 -4.27
C LEU A 179 5.11 9.79 -3.16
N GLN A 180 5.06 10.69 -2.16
CA GLN A 180 6.06 10.74 -1.09
C GLN A 180 5.76 9.74 0.03
N ALA A 181 4.48 9.41 0.23
CA ALA A 181 4.04 8.42 1.20
C ALA A 181 2.68 7.87 0.77
N GLY A 182 2.52 6.55 0.72
CA GLY A 182 1.28 5.94 0.26
C GLY A 182 1.36 4.41 0.23
N ILE A 183 0.39 3.81 -0.46
CA ILE A 183 0.34 2.37 -0.71
C ILE A 183 1.22 2.07 -1.93
N ALA A 184 2.14 1.09 -1.83
CA ALA A 184 3.06 0.78 -2.93
C ALA A 184 2.44 -0.08 -4.02
N PHE A 185 1.53 -0.97 -3.65
CA PHE A 185 0.77 -1.80 -4.58
C PHE A 185 -0.59 -2.18 -3.99
N PRO A 186 -1.60 -2.53 -4.81
CA PRO A 186 -2.92 -2.86 -4.32
C PRO A 186 -2.90 -4.02 -3.33
N THR A 187 -3.74 -3.95 -2.29
CA THR A 187 -3.86 -5.02 -1.32
C THR A 187 -4.39 -6.30 -1.97
N GLY A 188 -3.53 -7.29 -2.12
CA GLY A 188 -3.86 -8.65 -2.50
C GLY A 188 -4.59 -9.36 -1.36
N CYS A 189 -5.64 -10.10 -1.72
CA CYS A 189 -6.45 -10.90 -0.78
C CYS A 189 -6.81 -12.25 -1.41
N SER A 190 -5.85 -12.85 -2.10
CA SER A 190 -6.03 -14.03 -2.95
C SER A 190 -6.58 -15.22 -2.15
N LEU A 191 -7.57 -15.94 -2.68
CA LEU A 191 -8.26 -17.02 -1.98
C LEU A 191 -7.89 -18.40 -2.55
N ASN A 192 -7.68 -19.37 -1.67
CA ASN A 192 -7.54 -20.79 -2.00
C ASN A 192 -6.43 -21.07 -3.03
N TRP A 193 -6.80 -21.57 -4.21
CA TRP A 193 -5.87 -21.89 -5.32
C TRP A 193 -5.31 -20.64 -6.00
N VAL A 194 -5.87 -19.46 -5.76
CA VAL A 194 -5.31 -18.19 -6.24
C VAL A 194 -4.14 -17.82 -5.35
N ALA A 195 -2.93 -17.86 -5.89
CA ALA A 195 -1.69 -17.62 -5.14
C ALA A 195 -1.44 -16.13 -4.90
N ALA A 196 -1.53 -15.31 -5.95
CA ALA A 196 -1.14 -13.89 -5.91
C ALA A 196 -1.96 -13.02 -6.89
N HIS A 197 -1.79 -11.70 -6.77
CA HIS A 197 -2.33 -10.67 -7.68
C HIS A 197 -3.86 -10.60 -7.79
N TRP A 198 -4.60 -11.13 -6.81
CA TRP A 198 -6.05 -10.95 -6.76
C TRP A 198 -6.46 -9.92 -5.72
N THR A 199 -7.24 -8.95 -6.19
CA THR A 199 -7.97 -7.99 -5.37
C THR A 199 -9.30 -7.72 -6.06
N PRO A 200 -10.43 -7.55 -5.33
CA PRO A 200 -11.74 -7.38 -5.94
C PRO A 200 -11.77 -6.13 -6.83
N ASN A 201 -12.44 -6.23 -7.98
CA ASN A 201 -12.84 -5.08 -8.77
C ASN A 201 -14.16 -4.50 -8.22
N SER A 202 -14.53 -3.29 -8.66
CA SER A 202 -15.82 -2.70 -8.29
C SER A 202 -16.98 -3.59 -8.71
N GLY A 203 -17.86 -3.91 -7.76
CA GLY A 203 -19.02 -4.79 -7.97
C GLY A 203 -18.76 -6.28 -7.73
N ASP A 204 -17.55 -6.67 -7.33
CA ASP A 204 -17.25 -8.04 -6.91
C ASP A 204 -18.09 -8.42 -5.68
N LYS A 205 -18.69 -9.61 -5.74
CA LYS A 205 -19.62 -10.15 -4.73
C LYS A 205 -19.03 -11.33 -3.96
N THR A 206 -17.75 -11.61 -4.14
CA THR A 206 -17.04 -12.64 -3.38
C THR A 206 -17.21 -12.37 -1.88
N VAL A 207 -17.46 -13.44 -1.13
CA VAL A 207 -17.60 -13.40 0.33
C VAL A 207 -16.65 -14.45 0.87
N LEU A 208 -15.80 -14.04 1.81
CA LEU A 208 -14.91 -14.95 2.54
C LEU A 208 -15.73 -16.01 3.27
N GLN A 209 -15.41 -17.27 3.02
CA GLN A 209 -15.98 -18.41 3.71
C GLN A 209 -15.06 -18.87 4.85
N TYR A 210 -15.62 -19.63 5.79
CA TYR A 210 -14.87 -20.17 6.92
C TYR A 210 -13.70 -21.07 6.48
N ASP A 211 -13.89 -21.86 5.42
CA ASP A 211 -12.88 -22.81 4.91
C ASP A 211 -11.89 -22.17 3.93
N ASP A 212 -11.96 -20.85 3.69
CA ASP A 212 -11.09 -20.18 2.74
C ASP A 212 -9.69 -19.94 3.31
N VAL A 213 -8.66 -20.19 2.49
CA VAL A 213 -7.28 -19.79 2.77
C VAL A 213 -6.98 -18.48 2.03
N MET A 214 -6.99 -17.37 2.77
CA MET A 214 -6.71 -16.05 2.22
C MET A 214 -5.23 -15.65 2.40
N LYS A 215 -4.60 -15.17 1.33
CA LYS A 215 -3.30 -14.49 1.38
C LYS A 215 -3.55 -13.00 1.38
N LEU A 216 -3.22 -12.34 2.48
CA LEU A 216 -3.26 -10.89 2.57
C LEU A 216 -1.86 -10.35 2.29
N ASP A 217 -1.72 -9.60 1.20
CA ASP A 217 -0.44 -9.10 0.71
C ASP A 217 -0.58 -7.61 0.36
N PHE A 218 0.17 -6.76 1.05
CA PHE A 218 0.23 -5.34 0.75
C PHE A 218 1.58 -4.78 1.15
N GLY A 219 2.13 -3.94 0.30
CA GLY A 219 3.44 -3.39 0.51
C GLY A 219 3.46 -1.89 0.61
N ARG A 220 4.57 -1.44 1.18
CA ARG A 220 5.02 -0.05 1.22
C ARG A 220 6.44 -0.03 0.68
N HIS A 221 6.82 1.01 -0.06
CA HIS A 221 8.12 1.01 -0.72
C HIS A 221 9.19 1.62 0.21
N ILE A 222 10.41 1.08 0.15
CA ILE A 222 11.72 1.75 -0.06
C ILE A 222 12.82 0.65 -0.07
N ASP A 223 13.73 0.81 -1.04
CA ASP A 223 15.05 0.22 -1.33
C ASP A 223 15.67 -0.92 -0.47
N ALA A 224 16.24 -1.93 -1.14
CA ALA A 224 17.27 -2.83 -0.61
C ALA A 224 18.15 -3.49 -1.70
N GLY A 225 19.48 -3.23 -1.68
CA GLY A 225 20.55 -4.06 -2.31
C GLY A 225 21.07 -5.14 -1.35
N ILE A 226 22.14 -5.94 -1.51
CA ILE A 226 23.01 -6.45 -2.61
C ILE A 226 23.41 -7.93 -2.26
N ASP A 227 23.62 -8.73 -3.31
CA ASP A 227 24.32 -10.03 -3.44
C ASP A 227 24.18 -11.13 -2.37
N VAL A 228 23.24 -12.01 -2.67
CA VAL A 228 23.21 -13.41 -2.23
C VAL A 228 23.22 -14.30 -3.48
N ARG A 229 23.81 -15.50 -3.40
CA ARG A 229 23.62 -16.54 -4.44
C ARG A 229 22.18 -17.02 -4.37
N LEU A 230 21.30 -16.41 -5.15
CA LEU A 230 19.85 -16.59 -5.06
C LEU A 230 19.42 -18.04 -5.27
N CYS A 231 20.19 -18.83 -6.03
CA CYS A 231 19.94 -20.26 -6.22
C CYS A 231 20.11 -21.10 -4.93
N ASP A 232 21.03 -20.73 -4.05
CA ASP A 232 21.26 -21.46 -2.78
C ASP A 232 20.11 -21.19 -1.79
N VAL A 233 19.58 -19.95 -1.80
CA VAL A 233 18.38 -19.57 -1.06
C VAL A 233 17.18 -20.38 -1.52
N GLY A 234 16.95 -20.46 -2.84
CA GLY A 234 15.83 -21.24 -3.38
C GLY A 234 15.95 -22.74 -3.08
N ALA A 235 17.16 -23.28 -3.04
CA ALA A 235 17.40 -24.67 -2.64
C ALA A 235 16.98 -24.94 -1.19
N ALA A 236 17.42 -24.08 -0.28
CA ALA A 236 17.12 -24.19 1.15
C ALA A 236 15.62 -23.99 1.42
N ILE A 237 14.98 -23.03 0.75
CA ILE A 237 13.52 -22.82 0.85
C ILE A 237 12.78 -24.09 0.43
N GLN A 238 13.12 -24.66 -0.72
CA GLN A 238 12.46 -25.86 -1.21
C GLN A 238 12.64 -27.05 -0.26
N GLU A 239 13.87 -27.28 0.21
CA GLU A 239 14.19 -28.37 1.13
C GLU A 239 13.33 -28.28 2.40
N VAL A 240 13.23 -27.09 3.00
CA VAL A 240 12.40 -26.88 4.18
C VAL A 240 10.93 -27.08 3.84
N MET A 241 10.41 -26.41 2.81
CA MET A 241 8.98 -26.46 2.45
C MET A 241 8.50 -27.87 2.10
N GLU A 242 9.24 -28.59 1.26
CA GLU A 242 8.85 -29.93 0.78
C GLU A 242 9.12 -31.05 1.81
N SER A 243 9.68 -30.72 2.97
CA SER A 243 9.80 -31.63 4.12
C SER A 243 8.50 -31.76 4.94
N TYR A 244 7.54 -30.85 4.75
CA TYR A 244 6.27 -30.85 5.45
C TYR A 244 5.17 -31.61 4.69
N GLU A 245 4.30 -32.27 5.46
CA GLU A 245 3.05 -32.84 5.00
C GLU A 245 1.89 -32.21 5.81
N VAL A 246 0.75 -32.04 5.16
CA VAL A 246 -0.47 -31.50 5.78
C VAL A 246 -1.65 -32.42 5.48
N GLU A 247 -2.52 -32.63 6.46
CA GLU A 247 -3.77 -33.35 6.27
C GLU A 247 -4.92 -32.34 6.13
N ILE A 248 -5.62 -32.38 4.99
CA ILE A 248 -6.78 -31.53 4.71
C ILE A 248 -7.93 -32.44 4.30
N ASN A 249 -9.06 -32.35 5.02
CA ASN A 249 -10.27 -33.15 4.77
C ASN A 249 -10.00 -34.67 4.73
N GLY A 250 -9.19 -35.19 5.65
CA GLY A 250 -8.87 -36.62 5.73
C GLY A 250 -7.88 -37.13 4.69
N LYS A 251 -7.25 -36.23 3.92
CA LYS A 251 -6.25 -36.56 2.90
C LYS A 251 -4.93 -35.86 3.19
N VAL A 252 -3.86 -36.65 3.20
CA VAL A 252 -2.48 -36.15 3.38
C VAL A 252 -1.94 -35.63 2.05
N PHE A 253 -1.32 -34.46 2.09
CA PHE A 253 -0.67 -33.81 0.98
C PHE A 253 0.75 -33.41 1.39
N GLN A 254 1.73 -33.78 0.58
CA GLN A 254 3.06 -33.19 0.68
C GLN A 254 2.99 -31.73 0.21
N VAL A 255 3.56 -30.82 1.00
CA VAL A 255 3.67 -29.40 0.65
C VAL A 255 4.57 -29.25 -0.57
N LYS A 256 4.19 -28.35 -1.49
CA LYS A 256 4.94 -28.07 -2.72
C LYS A 256 5.13 -26.58 -2.89
N SER A 257 6.33 -26.19 -3.25
CA SER A 257 6.65 -24.81 -3.56
C SER A 257 6.21 -24.43 -4.98
N VAL A 258 5.67 -23.22 -5.14
CA VAL A 258 5.18 -22.72 -6.44
C VAL A 258 6.34 -22.15 -7.27
N ARG A 259 6.90 -22.97 -8.15
CA ARG A 259 8.16 -22.74 -8.89
C ARG A 259 8.28 -21.47 -9.70
N ASN A 260 7.17 -21.02 -10.31
CA ASN A 260 7.16 -19.84 -11.15
C ASN A 260 6.64 -18.59 -10.39
N LEU A 261 6.62 -18.66 -9.07
CA LEU A 261 6.61 -17.50 -8.18
C LEU A 261 7.98 -17.35 -7.54
N ASN A 262 8.37 -16.11 -7.26
CA ASN A 262 9.69 -15.78 -6.75
C ASN A 262 9.57 -14.57 -5.81
N GLY A 263 10.48 -14.46 -4.84
CA GLY A 263 10.75 -13.16 -4.24
C GLY A 263 11.48 -12.26 -5.25
N HIS A 264 11.68 -11.00 -4.93
CA HIS A 264 12.33 -10.06 -5.86
C HIS A 264 13.08 -8.94 -5.14
N SER A 265 14.04 -8.31 -5.83
CA SER A 265 14.62 -7.05 -5.38
C SER A 265 13.60 -5.92 -5.51
N ILE A 266 13.71 -4.93 -4.62
CA ILE A 266 12.85 -3.74 -4.58
C ILE A 266 13.76 -2.52 -4.69
N GLU A 267 13.42 -1.62 -5.61
CA GLU A 267 14.08 -0.33 -5.79
C GLU A 267 13.07 0.81 -5.64
N PRO A 268 13.53 2.07 -5.47
CA PRO A 268 12.64 3.23 -5.38
C PRO A 268 11.64 3.29 -6.55
N TYR A 269 10.35 3.16 -6.24
CA TYR A 269 9.24 3.15 -7.21
C TYR A 269 9.25 1.99 -8.22
N GLN A 270 9.98 0.91 -7.92
CA GLN A 270 10.05 -0.28 -8.76
C GLN A 270 9.97 -1.53 -7.88
N ILE A 271 8.78 -2.12 -7.80
CA ILE A 271 8.54 -3.31 -6.97
C ILE A 271 9.33 -4.51 -7.47
N HIS A 272 9.48 -4.68 -8.79
CA HIS A 272 10.32 -5.72 -9.39
C HIS A 272 11.60 -5.10 -9.99
N ALA A 273 12.65 -5.00 -9.18
CA ALA A 273 13.92 -4.34 -9.56
C ALA A 273 14.93 -5.28 -10.25
N GLY A 274 14.45 -6.24 -11.03
CA GLY A 274 15.26 -7.05 -11.94
C GLY A 274 15.95 -8.29 -11.36
N LYS A 275 16.14 -8.44 -10.04
CA LYS A 275 16.61 -9.69 -9.43
C LYS A 275 15.44 -10.50 -8.88
N SER A 276 15.38 -11.79 -9.20
CA SER A 276 14.38 -12.74 -8.69
C SER A 276 15.02 -13.72 -7.72
N VAL A 277 14.40 -13.90 -6.55
CA VAL A 277 14.78 -14.89 -5.53
C VAL A 277 13.96 -16.16 -5.75
N PRO A 278 14.54 -17.22 -6.34
CA PRO A 278 13.81 -18.45 -6.59
C PRO A 278 13.42 -19.15 -5.29
N ILE A 279 12.36 -19.94 -5.32
CA ILE A 279 11.90 -20.75 -4.18
C ILE A 279 12.01 -22.26 -4.42
N VAL A 280 12.52 -22.69 -5.60
CA VAL A 280 12.73 -24.11 -5.96
C VAL A 280 13.82 -24.36 -7.00
N LYS A 281 14.16 -25.64 -7.16
CA LYS A 281 14.83 -26.27 -8.31
C LYS A 281 13.86 -27.07 -9.24
N GLY A 282 12.56 -27.24 -8.89
CA GLY A 282 11.60 -28.19 -9.51
C GLY A 282 10.10 -27.81 -9.49
N ARG A 283 9.14 -28.75 -9.65
CA ARG A 283 7.71 -28.59 -10.08
C ARG A 283 6.73 -27.89 -9.09
N GLY A 284 6.00 -26.88 -9.58
CA GLY A 284 4.74 -26.30 -9.03
C GLY A 284 4.34 -25.03 -9.81
N VAL A 285 3.27 -25.02 -10.63
CA VAL A 285 3.04 -23.92 -11.61
C VAL A 285 1.73 -23.21 -11.35
N VAL A 286 1.77 -21.88 -11.22
CA VAL A 286 0.61 -21.02 -11.35
C VAL A 286 0.45 -20.53 -12.78
N ASN A 287 -0.78 -20.32 -13.22
CA ASN A 287 -1.11 -19.75 -14.52
C ASN A 287 -1.97 -18.50 -14.31
N GLU A 288 -1.94 -17.59 -15.28
CA GLU A 288 -2.85 -16.45 -15.29
C GLU A 288 -4.29 -16.94 -15.48
N ASP A 289 -5.18 -16.53 -14.58
CA ASP A 289 -6.62 -16.83 -14.65
C ASP A 289 -7.42 -15.69 -13.97
N LEU A 290 -8.75 -15.72 -14.08
CA LEU A 290 -9.68 -14.73 -13.53
C LEU A 290 -9.55 -13.32 -14.13
N GLU A 291 -10.40 -12.40 -13.67
CA GLU A 291 -10.38 -11.02 -14.16
C GLU A 291 -9.17 -10.25 -13.59
N CYS A 292 -8.37 -9.67 -14.49
CA CYS A 292 -7.23 -8.82 -14.11
C CYS A 292 -7.68 -7.57 -13.34
N SER A 293 -7.08 -7.35 -12.17
CA SER A 293 -7.31 -6.16 -11.34
C SER A 293 -6.07 -5.32 -11.13
N HIS A 294 -4.86 -5.90 -11.18
CA HIS A 294 -3.59 -5.21 -10.97
C HIS A 294 -2.97 -4.75 -12.29
N TYR A 295 -2.39 -3.56 -12.25
CA TYR A 295 -1.72 -2.93 -13.39
C TYR A 295 -0.52 -2.14 -12.89
N MET A 296 0.52 -2.04 -13.71
CA MET A 296 1.68 -1.20 -13.40
C MET A 296 2.23 -0.61 -14.68
N LYS A 297 2.68 0.65 -14.64
CA LYS A 297 3.38 1.23 -15.79
C LYS A 297 4.72 0.54 -15.96
N ASN A 298 5.09 0.19 -17.19
CA ASN A 298 6.42 -0.33 -17.47
C ASN A 298 7.47 0.73 -17.13
N PHE A 299 8.46 0.35 -16.32
CA PHE A 299 9.44 1.29 -15.76
C PHE A 299 10.30 1.94 -16.85
N ASP A 300 10.78 1.11 -17.79
CA ASP A 300 11.70 1.54 -18.85
C ASP A 300 11.00 2.14 -20.08
N VAL A 301 9.67 2.25 -20.08
CA VAL A 301 8.94 2.71 -21.26
C VAL A 301 9.14 4.22 -21.45
N GLY A 302 9.67 4.58 -22.62
CA GLY A 302 9.77 5.97 -23.07
C GLY A 302 8.42 6.56 -23.47
N HIS A 303 8.44 7.71 -24.15
CA HIS A 303 7.24 8.31 -24.69
C HIS A 303 6.69 7.48 -25.86
N VAL A 304 5.42 7.04 -25.76
CA VAL A 304 4.71 6.33 -26.82
C VAL A 304 3.52 7.19 -27.27
N PRO A 305 3.42 7.55 -28.56
CA PRO A 305 2.34 8.39 -29.05
C PRO A 305 1.01 7.62 -29.05
N LEU A 306 0.01 8.17 -28.36
CA LEU A 306 -1.34 7.60 -28.25
C LEU A 306 -2.33 8.36 -29.14
N ARG A 307 -3.23 7.63 -29.81
CA ARG A 307 -4.28 8.21 -30.65
C ARG A 307 -5.60 8.46 -29.89
N LEU A 308 -5.88 7.64 -28.88
CA LEU A 308 -7.14 7.71 -28.14
C LEU A 308 -7.06 8.78 -27.04
N ALA A 309 -7.87 9.83 -27.14
CA ALA A 309 -7.90 10.93 -26.17
C ALA A 309 -8.11 10.45 -24.72
N LYS A 310 -9.01 9.48 -24.52
CA LYS A 310 -9.26 8.90 -23.19
C LYS A 310 -8.07 8.11 -22.64
N ALA A 311 -7.26 7.49 -23.51
CA ALA A 311 -6.02 6.81 -23.10
C ALA A 311 -4.94 7.81 -22.68
N MET A 312 -4.81 8.94 -23.40
CA MET A 312 -3.91 10.03 -22.99
C MET A 312 -4.30 10.64 -21.63
N GLN A 313 -5.61 10.89 -21.43
CA GLN A 313 -6.12 11.36 -20.13
C GLN A 313 -5.80 10.37 -19.02
N LEU A 314 -6.12 9.08 -19.22
CA LEU A 314 -5.87 8.04 -18.23
C LEU A 314 -4.39 7.87 -17.92
N LEU A 315 -3.51 7.95 -18.92
CA LEU A 315 -2.06 7.92 -18.72
C LEU A 315 -1.59 9.13 -17.90
N GLY A 316 -2.19 10.31 -18.10
CA GLY A 316 -1.96 11.48 -17.25
C GLY A 316 -2.31 11.21 -15.79
N THR A 317 -3.49 10.63 -15.53
CA THR A 317 -3.90 10.19 -14.18
C THR A 317 -2.90 9.19 -13.59
N ILE A 318 -2.50 8.16 -14.35
CA ILE A 318 -1.53 7.16 -13.89
C ILE A 318 -0.19 7.79 -13.54
N ASN A 319 0.34 8.68 -14.39
CA ASN A 319 1.62 9.35 -14.14
C ASN A 319 1.57 10.27 -12.92
N ASN A 320 0.44 10.95 -12.68
CA ASN A 320 0.30 11.88 -11.55
C ASN A 320 0.19 11.17 -10.20
N TYR A 321 -0.56 10.06 -10.15
CA TYR A 321 -0.92 9.41 -8.89
C TYR A 321 -0.08 8.17 -8.57
N PHE A 322 0.38 7.43 -9.57
CA PHE A 322 1.07 6.15 -9.36
C PHE A 322 2.50 6.15 -9.93
N ARG A 323 2.77 6.91 -10.99
CA ARG A 323 4.01 6.82 -11.78
C ARG A 323 4.26 5.38 -12.23
N THR A 324 5.19 4.70 -11.56
CA THR A 324 5.61 3.32 -11.82
C THR A 324 5.20 2.37 -10.70
N LEU A 325 4.52 2.86 -9.65
CA LEU A 325 3.88 2.01 -8.64
C LEU A 325 2.69 1.27 -9.25
N ALA A 326 2.42 0.07 -8.72
CA ALA A 326 1.27 -0.70 -9.13
C ALA A 326 -0.03 -0.05 -8.62
N PHE A 327 -1.09 -0.21 -9.38
CA PHE A 327 -2.43 0.27 -9.06
C PHE A 327 -3.47 -0.77 -9.47
N CYS A 328 -4.71 -0.58 -9.01
CA CYS A 328 -5.84 -1.41 -9.41
C CYS A 328 -7.02 -0.57 -9.89
N ARG A 329 -8.01 -1.23 -10.51
CA ARG A 329 -9.24 -0.57 -11.00
C ARG A 329 -9.95 0.25 -9.93
N ARG A 330 -10.07 -0.28 -8.71
CA ARG A 330 -10.67 0.44 -7.57
C ARG A 330 -9.97 1.76 -7.25
N TYR A 331 -8.66 1.85 -7.47
CA TYR A 331 -7.92 3.10 -7.24
C TYR A 331 -8.25 4.14 -8.32
N LEU A 332 -8.43 3.71 -9.57
CA LEU A 332 -8.92 4.59 -10.64
C LEU A 332 -10.36 5.05 -10.36
N ASP A 333 -11.23 4.14 -9.90
CA ASP A 333 -12.61 4.46 -9.51
C ASP A 333 -12.65 5.53 -8.41
N ARG A 334 -11.78 5.41 -7.39
CA ARG A 334 -11.64 6.40 -6.30
C ARG A 334 -11.20 7.77 -6.79
N LEU A 335 -10.40 7.83 -7.84
CA LEU A 335 -9.97 9.09 -8.48
C LEU A 335 -11.06 9.70 -9.37
N GLY A 336 -12.23 9.07 -9.47
CA GLY A 336 -13.34 9.52 -10.30
C GLY A 336 -13.21 9.16 -11.78
N GLU A 337 -12.24 8.30 -12.15
CA GLU A 337 -12.18 7.80 -13.52
C GLU A 337 -13.36 6.89 -13.79
N THR A 338 -14.02 7.11 -14.93
CA THR A 338 -15.17 6.31 -15.37
C THR A 338 -14.98 5.86 -16.81
N ARG A 339 -15.59 4.72 -17.16
CA ARG A 339 -15.56 4.15 -18.53
C ARG A 339 -14.13 4.02 -19.10
N TYR A 340 -13.14 3.78 -18.24
CA TYR A 340 -11.72 3.79 -18.61
C TYR A 340 -11.19 2.45 -19.12
N LEU A 341 -11.97 1.36 -19.07
CA LEU A 341 -11.49 0.01 -19.41
C LEU A 341 -10.91 -0.09 -20.83
N LEU A 342 -11.55 0.54 -21.83
CA LEU A 342 -11.03 0.58 -23.20
C LEU A 342 -9.72 1.38 -23.30
N ALA A 343 -9.64 2.50 -22.58
CA ALA A 343 -8.43 3.30 -22.51
C ALA A 343 -7.28 2.52 -21.82
N LEU A 344 -7.58 1.82 -20.73
CA LEU A 344 -6.62 0.99 -20.01
C LEU A 344 -6.13 -0.17 -20.89
N LYS A 345 -7.04 -0.85 -21.62
CA LYS A 345 -6.68 -1.87 -22.60
C LYS A 345 -5.74 -1.31 -23.67
N ASN A 346 -6.02 -0.12 -24.19
CA ASN A 346 -5.16 0.52 -25.18
C ASN A 346 -3.76 0.84 -24.65
N LEU A 347 -3.64 1.26 -23.38
CA LEU A 347 -2.34 1.44 -22.73
C LEU A 347 -1.58 0.12 -22.57
N CYS A 348 -2.30 -0.99 -22.34
CA CYS A 348 -1.72 -2.32 -22.26
C CYS A 348 -1.23 -2.82 -23.62
N GLU A 349 -2.06 -2.70 -24.66
CA GLU A 349 -1.70 -3.06 -26.04
C GLU A 349 -0.54 -2.23 -26.58
N ALA A 350 -0.40 -0.98 -26.12
CA ALA A 350 0.72 -0.11 -26.45
C ALA A 350 2.01 -0.41 -25.66
N GLY A 351 1.99 -1.38 -24.72
CA GLY A 351 3.15 -1.73 -23.88
C GLY A 351 3.53 -0.65 -22.87
N ILE A 352 2.65 0.33 -22.60
CA ILE A 352 2.90 1.40 -21.62
C ILE A 352 2.58 0.92 -20.21
N VAL A 353 1.49 0.15 -20.08
CA VAL A 353 1.02 -0.44 -18.83
C VAL A 353 1.04 -1.95 -18.97
N GLN A 354 1.55 -2.65 -17.99
CA GLN A 354 1.53 -4.11 -17.92
C GLN A 354 0.37 -4.56 -17.03
N PRO A 355 -0.52 -5.44 -17.51
CA PRO A 355 -1.48 -6.13 -16.66
C PRO A 355 -0.79 -7.21 -15.82
N TYR A 356 -1.24 -7.37 -14.57
CA TYR A 356 -0.82 -8.42 -13.65
C TYR A 356 -2.07 -9.21 -13.22
N PRO A 357 -2.53 -10.17 -14.03
CA PRO A 357 -3.69 -10.97 -13.68
C PRO A 357 -3.42 -11.87 -12.47
N PRO A 358 -4.48 -12.33 -11.78
CA PRO A 358 -4.36 -13.33 -10.71
C PRO A 358 -3.60 -14.57 -11.16
N LEU A 359 -2.69 -15.03 -10.30
CA LEU A 359 -1.87 -16.21 -10.54
C LEU A 359 -2.47 -17.39 -9.77
N CYS A 360 -2.97 -18.39 -10.51
CA CYS A 360 -3.79 -19.46 -9.98
C CYS A 360 -3.14 -20.82 -10.18
N ASP A 361 -3.15 -21.64 -9.14
CA ASP A 361 -2.90 -23.08 -9.22
C ASP A 361 -4.20 -23.81 -9.62
N VAL A 362 -4.14 -25.14 -9.75
CA VAL A 362 -5.27 -25.99 -10.11
C VAL A 362 -6.43 -25.77 -9.14
N LYS A 363 -7.61 -25.47 -9.67
CA LYS A 363 -8.82 -25.27 -8.88
C LYS A 363 -9.06 -26.42 -7.89
N GLY A 364 -9.31 -26.06 -6.63
CA GLY A 364 -9.47 -26.99 -5.53
C GLY A 364 -8.16 -27.30 -4.78
N SER A 365 -7.01 -26.79 -5.24
CA SER A 365 -5.81 -26.74 -4.40
C SER A 365 -5.90 -25.61 -3.38
N TYR A 366 -4.98 -25.66 -2.40
CA TYR A 366 -4.79 -24.62 -1.40
C TYR A 366 -3.37 -24.09 -1.52
N VAL A 367 -3.24 -22.77 -1.58
CA VAL A 367 -1.94 -22.06 -1.58
C VAL A 367 -1.91 -21.14 -0.38
N SER A 368 -0.77 -21.07 0.31
CA SER A 368 -0.44 -20.12 1.39
C SER A 368 0.83 -19.32 1.03
N GLN A 369 1.00 -18.15 1.66
CA GLN A 369 2.13 -17.24 1.46
C GLN A 369 2.51 -16.60 2.79
N PHE A 370 3.82 -16.43 3.02
CA PHE A 370 4.39 -15.54 4.02
C PHE A 370 5.52 -14.76 3.36
N GLU A 371 5.66 -13.49 3.71
CA GLU A 371 6.65 -12.61 3.09
C GLU A 371 7.21 -11.59 4.08
N HIS A 372 8.52 -11.36 4.00
CA HIS A 372 9.17 -10.24 4.67
C HIS A 372 9.99 -9.43 3.69
N THR A 373 10.07 -8.13 3.97
CA THR A 373 11.09 -7.27 3.39
C THR A 373 12.35 -7.36 4.25
N ILE A 374 13.50 -7.51 3.60
CA ILE A 374 14.81 -7.59 4.26
C ILE A 374 15.70 -6.50 3.67
N LEU A 375 16.31 -5.69 4.53
CA LEU A 375 17.39 -4.78 4.13
C LEU A 375 18.73 -5.48 4.30
N LEU A 376 19.51 -5.63 3.22
CA LEU A 376 20.91 -6.06 3.32
C LEU A 376 21.78 -4.82 3.50
N ARG A 377 21.88 -4.39 4.76
CA ARG A 377 22.62 -3.20 5.16
C ARG A 377 24.13 -3.49 5.06
N PRO A 378 24.99 -2.46 4.94
CA PRO A 378 26.44 -2.64 4.90
C PRO A 378 27.01 -3.48 6.04
N THR A 379 26.46 -3.35 7.25
CA THR A 379 26.99 -4.00 8.47
C THR A 379 26.18 -5.19 8.98
N CYS A 380 24.90 -5.30 8.62
CA CYS A 380 24.01 -6.37 9.07
C CYS A 380 22.89 -6.63 8.05
N LYS A 381 22.04 -7.62 8.33
CA LYS A 381 20.75 -7.80 7.67
C LYS A 381 19.66 -7.38 8.64
N GLU A 382 18.66 -6.66 8.16
CA GLU A 382 17.50 -6.29 8.97
C GLU A 382 16.24 -6.85 8.31
N VAL A 383 15.57 -7.79 8.99
CA VAL A 383 14.22 -8.24 8.59
C VAL A 383 13.26 -7.16 9.03
N ILE A 384 13.11 -6.15 8.18
CA ILE A 384 12.54 -4.86 8.57
C ILE A 384 11.05 -4.94 8.90
N SER A 385 10.33 -5.86 8.23
CA SER A 385 8.91 -6.09 8.45
C SER A 385 8.60 -7.15 9.50
N ARG A 386 9.61 -7.72 10.18
CA ARG A 386 9.36 -8.66 11.29
C ARG A 386 8.55 -7.96 12.38
N GLY A 387 7.51 -8.64 12.89
CA GLY A 387 6.74 -8.27 14.08
C GLY A 387 6.73 -9.39 15.12
N ASP A 388 5.91 -9.22 16.16
CA ASP A 388 5.70 -10.25 17.19
C ASP A 388 4.75 -11.37 16.71
N ASP A 389 4.17 -11.20 15.52
CA ASP A 389 3.18 -12.06 14.88
C ASP A 389 3.82 -13.15 13.99
N TYR A 390 4.69 -12.79 13.04
CA TYR A 390 5.41 -13.75 12.20
C TYR A 390 6.80 -13.30 11.81
#